data_AF-A0A0A0HRF6-F1
#
_entry.id   AF-A0A0A0HRF6-F1
#
_cell.length_a   1.000
_cell.length_b   1.000
_cell.length_c   1.000
_cell.angle_alpha   90.00
_cell.angle_beta   90.00
_cell.angle_gamma   90.00
#
_symmetry.space_group_name_H-M   'P 1'
#
loop_
_entity.id
_entity.type
_entity.pdbx_description
1 polymer ?
#
loop_
_entity_poly.entity_id
_entity_poly.type
_entity_poly.pdbx_seq_one_letter_code
_entity_poly.pdbx_strand_id
1 'polypeptide(L)' 'MPVIVGGIIPEDDARRLREMGVARVYTPKDFELNTIMMDIVTLVDPQAVAAE' A
#
# COMPACT_ATOMS: atom_id res chain seq x y z
N MET A 1 7.09 -9.21 6.30
CA MET A 1 5.82 -8.57 6.71
C MET A 1 5.63 -7.35 5.82
N PRO A 2 4.48 -7.18 5.14
CA PRO A 2 4.26 -6.07 4.24
C PRO A 2 4.08 -4.75 4.99
N VAL A 3 4.65 -3.67 4.47
CA VAL A 3 4.55 -2.31 5.04
C VAL A 3 3.71 -1.45 4.11
N ILE A 4 2.72 -0.74 4.66
CA ILE A 4 1.90 0.24 3.96
C ILE A 4 2.14 1.61 4.61
N VAL A 5 2.26 2.66 3.80
CA VAL A 5 2.46 4.03 4.27
C VAL A 5 1.36 4.93 3.72
N GLY A 6 0.84 5.83 4.56
CA GLY A 6 -0.18 6.81 4.18
C GLY A 6 0.14 8.21 4.71
N GLY A 7 -0.34 9.25 4.04
CA GLY A 7 -0.21 10.65 4.47
C GLY A 7 0.03 11.62 3.31
N ILE A 8 0.38 12.86 3.63
CA ILE A 8 0.79 13.85 2.62
C ILE A 8 2.23 13.52 2.20
N ILE A 9 2.37 12.78 1.11
CA ILE A 9 3.66 12.26 0.63
C ILE A 9 3.97 12.86 -0.75
N PRO A 10 5.12 13.55 -0.92
CA PRO A 10 5.59 13.99 -2.23
C PRO A 10 5.83 12.81 -3.18
N GLU A 11 5.69 13.04 -4.49
CA GLU A 11 5.78 11.96 -5.49
C GLU A 11 7.15 11.27 -5.53
N ASP A 12 8.23 12.04 -5.36
CA ASP A 12 9.60 11.51 -5.24
C ASP A 12 9.78 10.61 -4.03
N ASP A 13 9.19 10.99 -2.88
CA ASP A 13 9.25 10.18 -1.67
C ASP A 13 8.43 8.90 -1.82
N ALA A 14 7.26 8.98 -2.44
CA ALA A 14 6.44 7.81 -2.74
C ALA A 14 7.16 6.81 -3.65
N ARG A 15 7.95 7.29 -4.63
CA ARG A 15 8.79 6.44 -5.48
C ARG A 15 9.90 5.77 -4.66
N ARG A 16 10.62 6.53 -3.85
CA ARG A 16 11.70 6.01 -3.00
C ARG A 16 11.19 4.97 -1.99
N LEU A 17 10.03 5.20 -1.38
CA LEU A 17 9.40 4.26 -0.45
C LEU A 17 9.09 2.92 -1.13
N ARG A 18 8.59 2.94 -2.37
CA ARG A 18 8.35 1.71 -3.15
C ARG A 18 9.64 0.99 -3.50
N GLU A 19 10.69 1.72 -3.90
CA GLU A 19 12.03 1.16 -4.16
C GLU A 19 12.63 0.49 -2.90
N MET A 20 12.28 0.98 -1.71
CA MET A 20 12.69 0.40 -0.43
C MET A 20 11.86 -0.82 0.02
N GLY A 21 10.87 -1.26 -0.77
CA GLY A 21 10.05 -2.43 -0.48
C GLY A 21 8.76 -2.15 0.29
N VAL A 22 8.30 -0.89 0.33
CA VAL A 22 6.95 -0.56 0.81
C VAL A 22 5.93 -1.13 -0.19
N ALA A 23 4.99 -1.92 0.32
CA ALA A 23 4.01 -2.64 -0.49
C ALA A 23 2.99 -1.69 -1.14
N ARG A 24 2.53 -0.66 -0.42
CA ARG A 24 1.65 0.39 -0.96
C ARG A 24 1.89 1.74 -0.29
N VAL A 25 1.71 2.81 -1.07
CA VAL A 25 1.81 4.21 -0.61
C VAL A 25 0.52 4.92 -1.00
N TYR A 26 -0.18 5.49 -0.02
CA TYR A 26 -1.42 6.26 -0.21
C TYR A 26 -1.18 7.74 0.09
N THR A 27 -1.55 8.58 -0.86
CA THR A 27 -1.46 10.04 -0.83
C THR A 27 -2.85 10.66 -0.67
N PRO A 28 -2.98 11.97 -0.41
CA PRO A 28 -4.29 12.62 -0.32
C PRO A 28 -5.07 12.62 -1.64
N LYS A 29 -4.40 12.31 -2.77
CA LYS A 29 -5.05 12.14 -4.08
C LYS A 29 -5.78 10.80 -4.19
N ASP A 30 -5.47 9.85 -3.31
CA ASP A 30 -6.04 8.49 -3.28
C ASP A 30 -7.29 8.49 -2.36
N PHE A 31 -8.31 9.27 -2.72
CA PHE A 31 -9.48 9.52 -1.86
C PHE A 31 -10.49 8.37 -1.79
N GLU A 32 -10.26 7.27 -2.51
CA GLU A 32 -11.14 6.11 -2.52
C GLU A 32 -10.87 5.19 -1.32
N LEU A 33 -11.44 5.57 -0.17
CA LEU A 33 -11.27 4.86 1.10
C LEU A 33 -11.61 3.35 0.99
N ASN A 34 -12.63 2.99 0.21
CA ASN A 34 -13.03 1.59 -0.01
C ASN A 34 -11.93 0.79 -0.72
N THR A 35 -11.25 1.41 -1.69
CA THR A 35 -10.14 0.80 -2.45
C THR A 35 -8.92 0.59 -1.54
N ILE A 36 -8.60 1.56 -0.68
CA ILE A 36 -7.54 1.46 0.33
C ILE A 36 -7.79 0.29 1.29
N MET A 37 -9.02 0.19 1.82
CA MET A 37 -9.36 -0.85 2.77
C MET A 37 -9.31 -2.25 2.15
N MET A 38 -9.77 -2.40 0.90
CA MET A 38 -9.74 -3.69 0.20
C MET A 38 -8.30 -4.13 -0.07
N ASP A 39 -7.44 -3.21 -0.49
CA ASP A 39 -6.01 -3.47 -0.68
C ASP A 39 -5.31 -3.94 0.59
N ILE A 40 -5.64 -3.34 1.74
CA ILE A 40 -5.10 -3.76 3.04
C ILE A 40 -5.53 -5.20 3.35
N VAL A 41 -6.81 -5.52 3.17
CA VAL A 41 -7.36 -6.86 3.42
C VAL A 41 -6.71 -7.91 2.51
N THR A 42 -6.58 -7.63 1.20
CA THR A 42 -5.91 -8.52 0.25
C THR A 42 -4.44 -8.76 0.62
N LEU A 43 -3.74 -7.73 1.12
CA LEU A 43 -2.33 -7.84 1.47
C LEU A 43 -2.07 -8.69 2.72
N VAL A 44 -3.05 -8.78 3.64
CA VAL A 44 -2.93 -9.54 4.90
C VAL A 44 -3.65 -10.88 4.86
N ASP A 45 -4.34 -11.21 3.75
CA ASP A 45 -5.05 -12.48 3.60
C ASP A 45 -4.07 -13.66 3.49
N PRO A 46 -4.03 -14.56 4.50
CA PRO A 46 -3.14 -15.72 4.49
C PRO A 46 -3.45 -16.72 3.37
N GLN A 47 -4.68 -16.74 2.84
CA GLN A 47 -5.07 -17.66 1.77
C GLN A 47 -4.58 -17.20 0.39
N ALA A 48 -4.39 -15.88 0.19
CA ALA A 48 -3.85 -15.34 -1.05
C ALA A 48 -2.33 -15.62 -1.22
N VAL A 49 -1.60 -15.63 -0.10
CA VAL A 49 -0.14 -15.92 -0.08
C VAL A 49 0.17 -17.39 -0.37
N ALA A 50 -0.80 -18.30 -0.20
CA ALA A 50 -0.63 -19.74 -0.43
C ALA A 50 -0.85 -20.17 -1.90
N ALA A 51 -1.18 -19.23 -2.80
CA ALA A 51 -1.53 -19.51 -4.19
C ALA A 51 -0.49 -19.03 -5.23
N GLU A 52 0.69 -18.55 -4.81
CA GLU A 52 1.85 -18.26 -5.67
C GLU A 52 2.96 -19.31 -5.54
#